data_AF-A0A103Y493-F1
#
_entry.id   AF-A0A103Y493-F1
#
_cell.length_a   1.000
_cell.length_b   1.000
_cell.length_c   1.000
_cell.angle_alpha   90.00
_cell.angle_beta   90.00
_cell.angle_gamma   90.00
#
_symmetry.space_group_name_H-M   'P 1'
#
loop_
_entity.id
_entity.type
_entity.pdbx_description
1 polymer ?
#
loop_
_entity_poly.entity_id
_entity_poly.type
_entity_poly.pdbx_seq_one_letter_code
_entity_poly.pdbx_strand_id
1 'polypeptide(L)'
;MRSATMLRSMLKNSSSSSLLRRTYSSESAPARKVAVLGAAGGIGQPLALLMKLNPLVSSLSLYDIAGTPGVAADVSHINTRSEVVGYMGEENLGKALEGADVVIIPAGALVNMISNPVNSTVPIASEVFKKAGVNVPVVGGHAGITILPLFSQATPTANDLSAEEITALTKRTQDGGTEVVEAKAGKGSATLSMAYAGAIFADACLKGLNGVPDVVECSFVQSNITELPFFASKVLLVRLGKNGVEEVLGLGSLSDYEKQGLEALLPELKSSIEKGIKFANQN
;
A
#
# COMPACT_ATOMS: atom_id res chain seq x y z
N MET A 1 -54.96 68.51 -1.77
CA MET A 1 -54.66 67.94 -3.11
C MET A 1 -53.33 67.23 -2.99
N ARG A 2 -53.30 65.90 -2.80
CA ARG A 2 -53.25 64.90 -3.89
C ARG A 2 -52.18 65.26 -4.93
N SER A 3 -51.10 64.50 -5.00
CA SER A 3 -50.75 63.66 -6.16
C SER A 3 -49.23 63.44 -6.30
N ALA A 4 -48.83 62.18 -6.08
CA ALA A 4 -47.78 61.45 -6.80
C ALA A 4 -46.36 62.04 -6.95
N THR A 5 -45.52 61.93 -5.90
CA THR A 5 -44.04 61.89 -6.07
C THR A 5 -43.35 60.99 -5.04
N MET A 6 -43.71 59.71 -4.99
CA MET A 6 -43.00 58.74 -4.14
C MET A 6 -42.93 57.34 -4.77
N LEU A 7 -42.50 57.24 -6.03
CA LEU A 7 -42.24 55.94 -6.66
C LEU A 7 -41.25 55.97 -7.85
N ARG A 8 -40.12 56.69 -7.75
CA ARG A 8 -39.05 56.66 -8.77
C ARG A 8 -37.63 56.85 -8.22
N SER A 9 -37.20 56.03 -7.24
CA SER A 9 -35.75 55.89 -6.98
C SER A 9 -35.27 54.55 -6.42
N MET A 10 -35.99 53.44 -6.61
CA MET A 10 -35.54 52.09 -6.20
C MET A 10 -35.53 51.06 -7.34
N LEU A 11 -35.18 51.48 -8.56
CA LEU A 11 -34.98 50.56 -9.70
C LEU A 11 -33.76 51.01 -10.53
N LYS A 12 -32.58 50.92 -9.94
CA LYS A 12 -31.30 50.86 -10.68
C LYS A 12 -30.33 49.96 -9.91
N ASN A 13 -30.54 48.66 -10.02
CA ASN A 13 -29.47 47.65 -10.04
C ASN A 13 -30.12 46.26 -10.10
N SER A 14 -30.37 45.78 -11.31
CA SER A 14 -30.71 44.38 -11.56
C SER A 14 -30.65 44.09 -13.06
N SER A 15 -29.45 44.07 -13.61
CA SER A 15 -29.17 43.41 -14.89
C SER A 15 -27.68 43.15 -15.02
N SER A 16 -27.19 42.19 -14.23
CA SER A 16 -26.07 41.37 -14.66
C SER A 16 -26.42 39.96 -14.26
N SER A 17 -26.96 39.21 -15.21
CA SER A 17 -27.05 37.76 -15.13
C SER A 17 -25.62 37.24 -15.15
N SER A 18 -24.97 37.23 -13.99
CA SER A 18 -23.77 36.45 -13.77
C SER A 18 -24.21 34.99 -13.85
N LEU A 19 -24.14 34.42 -15.06
CA LEU A 19 -24.02 32.99 -15.23
C LEU A 19 -22.88 32.57 -14.30
N LEU A 20 -23.23 31.97 -13.16
CA LEU A 20 -22.28 31.27 -12.32
C LEU A 20 -21.76 30.13 -13.18
N ARG A 21 -20.67 30.41 -13.91
CA ARG A 21 -19.88 29.42 -14.60
C ARG A 21 -19.38 28.51 -13.49
N ARG A 22 -20.07 27.39 -13.32
CA ARG A 22 -19.66 26.33 -12.42
C ARG A 22 -18.36 25.78 -13.00
N THR A 23 -17.25 26.41 -12.62
CA THR A 23 -15.91 25.92 -12.90
C THR A 23 -15.77 24.63 -12.13
N TYR A 24 -16.02 23.51 -12.79
CA TYR A 24 -15.43 22.24 -12.41
C TYR A 24 -13.93 22.36 -12.66
N SER A 25 -13.22 23.03 -11.75
CA SER A 25 -11.81 22.78 -11.59
C SER A 25 -11.72 21.46 -10.83
N SER A 26 -11.76 20.34 -11.54
CA SER A 26 -11.05 19.18 -11.02
C SER A 26 -9.60 19.63 -10.94
N GLU A 27 -9.07 19.89 -9.75
CA GLU A 27 -7.62 19.83 -9.62
C GLU A 27 -7.25 18.44 -10.13
N SER A 28 -6.61 18.40 -11.30
CA SER A 28 -6.00 17.19 -11.81
C SER A 28 -5.03 16.75 -10.72
N ALA A 29 -5.32 15.62 -10.05
CA ALA A 29 -4.36 15.00 -9.16
C ALA A 29 -3.00 14.96 -9.87
N PRO A 30 -1.90 15.37 -9.20
CA PRO A 30 -0.61 15.53 -9.85
C PRO A 30 -0.24 14.24 -10.59
N ALA A 31 0.37 14.40 -11.77
CA ALA A 31 0.86 13.28 -12.54
C ALA A 31 1.86 12.48 -11.69
N ARG A 32 1.66 11.16 -11.59
CA ARG A 32 2.56 10.25 -10.87
C ARG A 32 3.11 9.20 -11.80
N LYS A 33 4.43 9.03 -11.75
CA LYS A 33 5.13 7.95 -12.42
C LYS A 33 5.43 6.83 -11.43
N VAL A 34 4.97 5.63 -11.74
CA VAL A 34 5.27 4.41 -10.98
C VAL A 34 6.18 3.51 -11.81
N ALA A 35 7.23 2.96 -11.21
CA ALA A 35 8.08 1.94 -11.82
C ALA A 35 7.89 0.60 -11.11
N VAL A 36 7.70 -0.49 -11.86
CA VAL A 36 7.63 -1.87 -11.35
C VAL A 36 8.84 -2.65 -11.83
N LEU A 37 9.72 -3.05 -10.92
CA LEU A 37 10.94 -3.82 -11.22
C LEU A 37 10.72 -5.32 -10.94
N GLY A 38 10.78 -6.16 -11.98
CA GLY A 38 10.30 -7.54 -11.93
C GLY A 38 8.88 -7.69 -12.50
N ALA A 39 8.50 -6.82 -13.45
CA ALA A 39 7.16 -6.72 -14.00
C ALA A 39 6.72 -7.94 -14.82
N ALA A 40 7.65 -8.76 -15.33
CA ALA A 40 7.34 -9.99 -16.06
C ALA A 40 7.15 -11.21 -15.14
N GLY A 41 7.46 -11.09 -13.85
CA GLY A 41 7.28 -12.15 -12.85
C GLY A 41 5.83 -12.40 -12.44
N GLY A 42 5.61 -13.47 -11.67
CA GLY A 42 4.27 -13.89 -11.23
C GLY A 42 3.52 -12.89 -10.34
N ILE A 43 4.23 -12.04 -9.60
CA ILE A 43 3.65 -10.89 -8.87
C ILE A 43 3.60 -9.65 -9.76
N GLY A 44 4.65 -9.43 -10.56
CA GLY A 44 4.82 -8.23 -11.38
C GLY A 44 3.69 -8.00 -12.38
N GLN A 45 3.25 -9.05 -13.09
CA GLN A 45 2.18 -8.92 -14.08
C GLN A 45 0.84 -8.47 -13.47
N PRO A 46 0.27 -9.16 -12.45
CA PRO A 46 -0.96 -8.69 -11.81
C PRO A 46 -0.78 -7.35 -11.10
N LEU A 47 0.40 -7.02 -10.58
CA LEU A 47 0.68 -5.71 -9.99
C LEU A 47 0.67 -4.61 -11.06
N ALA A 48 1.28 -4.85 -12.23
CA ALA A 48 1.26 -3.92 -13.36
C ALA A 48 -0.17 -3.63 -13.82
N LEU A 49 -1.02 -4.66 -13.90
CA LEU A 49 -2.44 -4.50 -14.17
C LEU A 49 -3.12 -3.58 -13.14
N LEU A 50 -2.94 -3.85 -11.84
CA LEU A 50 -3.55 -3.04 -10.79
C LEU A 50 -3.05 -1.58 -10.79
N MET A 51 -1.76 -1.35 -11.08
CA MET A 51 -1.20 0.00 -11.22
C MET A 51 -1.72 0.71 -12.48
N LYS A 52 -1.92 0.01 -13.59
CA LYS A 52 -2.55 0.57 -14.80
C LYS A 52 -4.00 1.01 -14.54
N LEU A 53 -4.71 0.30 -13.66
CA LEU A 53 -6.08 0.63 -13.26
C LEU A 53 -6.16 1.76 -12.22
N ASN A 54 -5.06 2.09 -11.53
CA ASN A 54 -5.06 3.11 -10.50
C ASN A 54 -5.17 4.54 -11.12
N PRO A 55 -6.20 5.33 -10.78
CA PRO A 55 -6.42 6.66 -11.37
C PRO A 55 -5.39 7.71 -10.95
N LEU A 56 -4.59 7.44 -9.91
CA LEU A 56 -3.51 8.30 -9.45
C LEU A 56 -2.24 8.12 -10.31
N VAL A 57 -2.12 7.00 -11.04
CA VAL A 57 -0.96 6.71 -11.89
C VAL A 57 -1.19 7.31 -13.28
N SER A 58 -0.26 8.13 -13.73
CA SER A 58 -0.26 8.70 -15.09
C SER A 58 0.79 8.11 -16.01
N SER A 59 1.88 7.57 -15.45
CA SER A 59 2.92 6.88 -16.20
C SER A 59 3.36 5.64 -15.45
N LEU A 60 3.48 4.51 -16.15
CA LEU A 60 3.84 3.22 -15.61
C LEU A 60 5.04 2.66 -16.39
N SER A 61 6.21 2.69 -15.76
CA SER A 61 7.39 1.98 -16.24
C SER A 61 7.35 0.53 -15.78
N LEU A 62 7.38 -0.41 -16.69
CA LEU A 62 7.56 -1.82 -16.39
C LEU A 62 9.00 -2.19 -16.72
N TYR A 63 9.71 -2.82 -15.78
CA TYR A 63 11.08 -3.28 -15.97
C TYR A 63 11.21 -4.75 -15.60
N ASP A 64 11.99 -5.49 -16.37
CA ASP A 64 12.45 -6.84 -16.04
C ASP A 64 13.71 -7.16 -16.85
N ILE A 65 14.43 -8.23 -16.49
CA ILE A 65 15.55 -8.72 -17.27
C ILE A 65 15.09 -9.33 -18.61
N ALA A 66 13.86 -9.85 -18.66
CA ALA A 66 13.28 -10.48 -19.85
C ALA A 66 11.75 -10.38 -19.87
N GLY A 67 11.15 -10.41 -21.07
CA GLY A 67 9.70 -10.56 -21.25
C GLY A 67 8.86 -9.28 -21.06
N THR A 68 9.45 -8.19 -20.57
CA THR A 68 8.75 -6.92 -20.30
C THR A 68 8.04 -6.28 -21.49
N PRO A 69 8.58 -6.27 -22.74
CA PRO A 69 7.91 -5.62 -23.86
C PRO A 69 6.53 -6.22 -24.17
N GLY A 70 6.37 -7.54 -24.01
CA GLY A 70 5.08 -8.21 -24.19
C GLY A 70 4.08 -7.84 -23.10
N VAL A 71 4.52 -7.80 -21.84
CA VAL A 71 3.68 -7.38 -20.70
C VAL A 71 3.24 -5.93 -20.85
N ALA A 72 4.14 -5.03 -21.26
CA ALA A 72 3.82 -3.63 -21.48
C ALA A 72 2.81 -3.45 -22.63
N ALA A 73 3.00 -4.17 -23.74
CA ALA A 73 2.05 -4.14 -24.86
C ALA A 73 0.64 -4.56 -24.42
N ASP A 74 0.53 -5.67 -23.69
CA ASP A 74 -0.75 -6.19 -23.17
C ASP A 74 -1.44 -5.16 -22.27
N VAL A 75 -0.74 -4.68 -21.23
CA VAL A 75 -1.30 -3.73 -20.24
C VAL A 75 -1.60 -2.37 -20.88
N SER A 76 -0.87 -1.95 -21.91
CA SER A 76 -1.08 -0.64 -22.58
C SER A 76 -2.43 -0.50 -23.28
N HIS A 77 -3.05 -1.62 -23.70
CA HIS A 77 -4.35 -1.62 -24.39
C HIS A 77 -5.53 -1.29 -23.46
N ILE A 78 -5.33 -1.31 -22.15
CA ILE A 78 -6.38 -0.99 -21.18
C ILE A 78 -6.67 0.52 -21.20
N ASN A 79 -7.95 0.89 -21.33
CA ASN A 79 -8.40 2.26 -21.61
C ASN A 79 -8.36 3.23 -20.40
N THR A 80 -7.26 3.25 -19.66
CA THR A 80 -7.03 4.21 -18.56
C THR A 80 -6.02 5.28 -18.97
N ARG A 81 -6.00 6.39 -18.22
CA ARG A 81 -5.09 7.54 -18.45
C ARG A 81 -3.59 7.21 -18.35
N SER A 82 -3.22 6.10 -17.72
CA SER A 82 -1.82 5.77 -17.43
C SER A 82 -1.08 5.31 -18.69
N GLU A 83 -0.03 6.00 -19.09
CA GLU A 83 0.84 5.59 -20.21
C GLU A 83 1.80 4.50 -19.74
N VAL A 84 1.95 3.42 -20.53
CA VAL A 84 2.76 2.26 -20.14
C VAL A 84 3.97 2.15 -21.07
N VAL A 85 5.16 1.99 -20.48
CA VAL A 85 6.41 1.73 -21.23
C VAL A 85 7.13 0.53 -20.63
N GLY A 86 7.50 -0.42 -21.48
CA GLY A 86 8.28 -1.60 -21.10
C GLY A 86 9.78 -1.39 -21.33
N TYR A 87 10.58 -1.70 -20.32
CA TYR A 87 12.04 -1.67 -20.33
C TYR A 87 12.58 -3.08 -20.06
N MET A 88 13.59 -3.49 -20.81
CA MET A 88 14.16 -4.82 -20.72
C MET A 88 15.68 -4.75 -20.77
N GLY A 89 16.38 -5.59 -20.01
CA GLY A 89 17.84 -5.63 -19.96
C GLY A 89 18.42 -4.62 -18.96
N GLU A 90 19.54 -4.99 -18.33
CA GLU A 90 20.19 -4.22 -17.25
C GLU A 90 20.50 -2.77 -17.66
N GLU A 91 20.87 -2.55 -18.91
CA GLU A 91 21.19 -1.24 -19.47
C GLU A 91 20.01 -0.26 -19.49
N ASN A 92 18.78 -0.76 -19.39
CA ASN A 92 17.57 0.04 -19.43
C ASN A 92 16.95 0.28 -18.04
N LEU A 93 17.55 -0.25 -16.96
CA LEU A 93 17.09 -0.02 -15.58
C LEU A 93 17.04 1.48 -15.24
N GLY A 94 18.09 2.23 -15.58
CA GLY A 94 18.16 3.68 -15.32
C GLY A 94 17.02 4.44 -15.99
N LYS A 95 16.67 4.08 -17.24
CA LYS A 95 15.56 4.69 -17.98
C LYS A 95 14.20 4.37 -17.37
N ALA A 96 14.03 3.14 -16.86
CA ALA A 96 12.80 2.74 -16.19
C ALA A 96 12.54 3.58 -14.92
N LEU A 97 13.60 3.86 -14.17
CA LEU A 97 13.57 4.60 -12.90
C LEU A 97 13.53 6.12 -13.05
N GLU A 98 13.96 6.66 -14.19
CA GLU A 98 14.08 8.10 -14.39
C GLU A 98 12.75 8.83 -14.13
N GLY A 99 12.73 9.72 -13.13
CA GLY A 99 11.55 10.50 -12.76
C GLY A 99 10.41 9.68 -12.12
N ALA A 100 10.65 8.46 -11.65
CA ALA A 100 9.66 7.70 -10.90
C ALA A 100 9.41 8.33 -9.51
N ASP A 101 8.14 8.54 -9.17
CA ASP A 101 7.70 8.96 -7.83
C ASP A 101 7.67 7.78 -6.85
N VAL A 102 7.27 6.61 -7.35
CA VAL A 102 7.16 5.36 -6.58
C VAL A 102 7.80 4.23 -7.37
N VAL A 103 8.68 3.48 -6.72
CA VAL A 103 9.30 2.27 -7.29
C VAL A 103 8.84 1.07 -6.49
N ILE A 104 8.24 0.09 -7.16
CA ILE A 104 7.78 -1.17 -6.56
C ILE A 104 8.69 -2.27 -7.07
N ILE A 105 9.29 -3.04 -6.16
CA ILE A 105 10.25 -4.10 -6.49
C ILE A 105 9.69 -5.46 -6.07
N PRO A 106 8.84 -6.11 -6.90
CA PRO A 106 8.46 -7.51 -6.69
C PRO A 106 9.56 -8.51 -7.09
N ALA A 107 10.64 -8.06 -7.75
CA ALA A 107 11.77 -8.91 -8.14
C ALA A 107 12.54 -9.44 -6.92
N GLY A 108 12.61 -10.76 -6.79
CA GLY A 108 13.19 -11.40 -5.60
C GLY A 108 12.18 -11.40 -4.45
N ALA A 109 12.01 -12.54 -3.80
CA ALA A 109 10.99 -12.73 -2.78
C ALA A 109 11.18 -11.74 -1.62
N LEU A 110 10.37 -10.66 -1.51
CA LEU A 110 10.28 -9.84 -0.31
C LEU A 110 8.94 -9.06 -0.19
N VAL A 111 8.26 -9.38 0.92
CA VAL A 111 7.66 -8.51 1.96
C VAL A 111 6.68 -7.42 1.52
N ASN A 112 5.39 -7.78 1.58
CA ASN A 112 4.32 -6.88 2.00
C ASN A 112 3.34 -7.67 2.86
N MET A 113 2.89 -7.02 3.92
CA MET A 113 2.29 -7.60 5.10
C MET A 113 0.81 -7.98 4.85
N ILE A 114 0.45 -9.26 4.64
CA ILE A 114 -0.97 -9.72 4.63
C ILE A 114 -1.14 -11.18 5.11
N SER A 115 -2.17 -11.40 5.95
CA SER A 115 -2.75 -12.69 6.35
C SER A 115 -3.59 -13.35 5.24
N ASN A 116 -3.45 -14.67 5.08
CA ASN A 116 -4.01 -15.47 3.98
C ASN A 116 -5.24 -16.31 4.41
N PRO A 117 -6.25 -16.56 3.52
CA PRO A 117 -6.36 -17.86 2.83
C PRO A 117 -6.81 -17.83 1.35
N VAL A 118 -6.35 -18.82 0.59
CA VAL A 118 -5.86 -18.83 -0.81
C VAL A 118 -6.91 -18.88 -1.95
N ASN A 119 -6.62 -18.12 -3.03
CA ASN A 119 -7.11 -18.20 -4.42
C ASN A 119 -8.61 -18.10 -4.75
N SER A 120 -9.51 -18.16 -3.79
CA SER A 120 -10.93 -17.80 -3.99
C SER A 120 -11.48 -17.07 -2.76
N THR A 121 -10.98 -17.43 -1.59
CA THR A 121 -11.29 -16.77 -0.33
C THR A 121 -10.49 -15.48 -0.11
N VAL A 122 -9.35 -15.22 -0.76
CA VAL A 122 -8.61 -13.95 -0.54
C VAL A 122 -9.38 -12.74 -1.05
N PRO A 123 -9.86 -12.68 -2.32
CA PRO A 123 -10.60 -11.51 -2.78
C PRO A 123 -11.92 -11.38 -2.03
N ILE A 124 -12.58 -12.52 -1.76
CA ILE A 124 -13.85 -12.53 -1.02
C ILE A 124 -13.64 -12.10 0.43
N ALA A 125 -12.69 -12.67 1.17
CA ALA A 125 -12.43 -12.31 2.56
C ALA A 125 -11.83 -10.91 2.67
N SER A 126 -10.93 -10.48 1.78
CA SER A 126 -10.42 -9.11 1.77
C SER A 126 -11.53 -8.11 1.46
N GLU A 127 -12.38 -8.36 0.47
CA GLU A 127 -13.55 -7.51 0.19
C GLU A 127 -14.60 -7.58 1.30
N VAL A 128 -14.79 -8.74 1.95
CA VAL A 128 -15.71 -8.91 3.09
C VAL A 128 -15.17 -8.19 4.32
N PHE A 129 -13.89 -8.33 4.65
CA PHE A 129 -13.24 -7.63 5.75
C PHE A 129 -13.20 -6.13 5.49
N LYS A 130 -12.88 -5.70 4.25
CA LYS A 130 -12.93 -4.28 3.85
C LYS A 130 -14.34 -3.72 3.91
N LYS A 131 -15.36 -4.45 3.44
CA LYS A 131 -16.78 -4.08 3.58
C LYS A 131 -17.26 -4.09 5.03
N ALA A 132 -16.71 -4.98 5.85
CA ALA A 132 -16.96 -5.06 7.28
C ALA A 132 -16.13 -4.05 8.09
N GLY A 133 -15.25 -3.27 7.43
CA GLY A 133 -14.39 -2.28 8.07
C GLY A 133 -13.33 -2.88 9.00
N VAL A 134 -12.96 -4.15 8.81
CA VAL A 134 -11.98 -4.88 9.63
C VAL A 134 -10.56 -4.47 9.27
N ASN A 135 -9.84 -3.93 10.25
CA ASN A 135 -8.44 -3.56 10.19
C ASN A 135 -7.73 -4.10 11.45
N VAL A 136 -6.72 -4.95 11.26
CA VAL A 136 -5.90 -5.48 12.36
C VAL A 136 -4.47 -5.00 12.12
N PRO A 137 -3.91 -4.15 12.99
CA PRO A 137 -2.51 -3.77 12.90
C PRO A 137 -1.63 -4.99 13.10
N VAL A 138 -0.56 -5.08 12.36
CA VAL A 138 0.42 -6.16 12.53
C VAL A 138 1.81 -5.53 12.51
N VAL A 139 2.65 -5.99 13.42
CA VAL A 139 3.94 -5.39 13.75
C VAL A 139 5.04 -6.45 13.78
N GLY A 140 6.30 -6.04 13.92
CA GLY A 140 7.44 -6.95 14.00
C GLY A 140 8.20 -7.10 12.68
N GLY A 141 8.12 -8.27 12.07
CA GLY A 141 8.75 -8.64 10.81
C GLY A 141 7.77 -9.29 9.83
N HIS A 142 8.29 -10.08 8.89
CA HIS A 142 7.49 -10.72 7.82
C HIS A 142 7.83 -12.20 7.63
N ALA A 143 8.29 -12.89 8.67
CA ALA A 143 8.58 -14.32 8.61
C ALA A 143 8.26 -15.01 9.93
N GLY A 144 7.49 -16.09 9.87
CA GLY A 144 7.19 -16.94 11.03
C GLY A 144 6.73 -16.13 12.24
N ILE A 145 7.34 -16.37 13.40
CA ILE A 145 6.95 -15.74 14.67
C ILE A 145 7.17 -14.22 14.69
N THR A 146 7.95 -13.68 13.74
CA THR A 146 8.16 -12.23 13.64
C THR A 146 6.91 -11.47 13.22
N ILE A 147 5.91 -12.15 12.65
CA ILE A 147 4.63 -11.54 12.29
C ILE A 147 3.74 -11.52 13.55
N LEU A 148 3.52 -10.33 14.12
CA LEU A 148 2.73 -10.15 15.34
C LEU A 148 1.45 -9.36 15.07
N PRO A 149 0.30 -10.02 14.85
CA PRO A 149 -0.99 -9.35 14.71
C PRO A 149 -1.50 -8.84 16.07
N LEU A 150 -1.86 -7.57 16.11
CA LEU A 150 -2.38 -6.88 17.29
C LEU A 150 -3.91 -6.91 17.30
N PHE A 151 -4.47 -8.08 17.60
CA PHE A 151 -5.93 -8.27 17.67
C PHE A 151 -6.59 -7.39 18.74
N SER A 152 -5.86 -7.02 19.81
CA SER A 152 -6.35 -6.06 20.81
C SER A 152 -6.61 -4.66 20.23
N GLN A 153 -6.04 -4.36 19.06
CA GLN A 153 -6.19 -3.09 18.34
C GLN A 153 -7.01 -3.23 17.06
N ALA A 154 -7.69 -4.35 16.86
CA ALA A 154 -8.57 -4.55 15.71
C ALA A 154 -9.69 -3.49 15.69
N THR A 155 -10.06 -3.04 14.50
CA THR A 155 -11.22 -2.16 14.27
C THR A 155 -12.13 -2.85 13.26
N PRO A 156 -13.46 -2.99 13.47
CA PRO A 156 -14.14 -2.78 14.73
C PRO A 156 -13.56 -3.66 15.85
N THR A 157 -13.73 -3.24 17.10
CA THR A 157 -13.06 -3.86 18.24
C THR A 157 -13.40 -5.34 18.34
N ALA A 158 -12.36 -6.19 18.33
CA ALA A 158 -12.48 -7.64 18.41
C ALA A 158 -12.71 -8.12 19.87
N ASN A 159 -13.69 -7.54 20.56
CA ASN A 159 -13.97 -7.80 21.97
C ASN A 159 -14.44 -9.24 22.26
N ASP A 160 -14.81 -9.99 21.22
CA ASP A 160 -15.44 -11.30 21.35
C ASP A 160 -14.49 -12.49 21.04
N LEU A 161 -13.21 -12.24 20.74
CA LEU A 161 -12.26 -13.33 20.44
C LEU A 161 -11.75 -14.01 21.71
N SER A 162 -11.87 -15.34 21.78
CA SER A 162 -11.30 -16.14 22.86
C SER A 162 -9.77 -16.21 22.77
N ALA A 163 -9.10 -16.59 23.87
CA ALA A 163 -7.65 -16.77 23.88
C ALA A 163 -7.19 -17.86 22.89
N GLU A 164 -7.98 -18.92 22.74
CA GLU A 164 -7.77 -19.99 21.76
C GLU A 164 -7.90 -19.47 20.33
N GLU A 165 -8.90 -18.62 20.05
CA GLU A 165 -9.09 -18.00 18.75
C GLU A 165 -7.94 -17.04 18.42
N ILE A 166 -7.52 -16.20 19.36
CA ILE A 166 -6.35 -15.30 19.19
C ILE A 166 -5.10 -16.11 18.86
N THR A 167 -4.87 -17.21 19.59
CA THR A 167 -3.71 -18.09 19.35
C THR A 167 -3.76 -18.75 17.98
N ALA A 168 -4.92 -19.29 17.60
CA ALA A 168 -5.13 -19.94 16.31
C ALA A 168 -5.00 -18.96 15.14
N LEU A 169 -5.58 -17.77 15.26
CA LEU A 169 -5.51 -16.71 14.25
C LEU A 169 -4.09 -16.16 14.11
N THR A 170 -3.37 -15.99 15.23
CA THR A 170 -1.96 -15.58 15.22
C THR A 170 -1.12 -16.61 14.48
N LYS A 171 -1.23 -17.89 14.84
CA LYS A 171 -0.47 -18.97 14.20
C LYS A 171 -0.76 -19.06 12.71
N ARG A 172 -2.04 -18.99 12.31
CA ARG A 172 -2.46 -19.00 10.90
C ARG A 172 -1.93 -17.79 10.13
N THR A 173 -1.87 -16.63 10.77
CA THR A 173 -1.31 -15.41 10.16
C THR A 173 0.19 -15.58 9.90
N GLN A 174 0.92 -16.18 10.84
CA GLN A 174 2.36 -16.46 10.72
C GLN A 174 2.68 -17.51 9.64
N ASP A 175 1.85 -18.55 9.54
CA ASP A 175 2.03 -19.66 8.60
C ASP A 175 1.39 -19.43 7.23
N GLY A 176 0.68 -18.31 7.05
CA GLY A 176 -0.14 -18.06 5.87
C GLY A 176 0.61 -18.17 4.54
N GLY A 177 1.89 -17.79 4.50
CA GLY A 177 2.75 -17.96 3.32
C GLY A 177 3.07 -19.42 3.01
N THR A 178 3.38 -20.21 4.06
CA THR A 178 3.68 -21.65 3.97
C THR A 178 2.45 -22.41 3.46
N GLU A 179 1.26 -22.10 3.97
CA GLU A 179 0.00 -22.70 3.50
C GLU A 179 -0.21 -22.49 1.98
N VAL A 180 0.20 -21.35 1.41
CA VAL A 180 0.11 -21.13 -0.05
C VAL A 180 1.06 -22.03 -0.81
N VAL A 181 2.30 -22.14 -0.34
CA VAL A 181 3.33 -22.96 -1.00
C VAL A 181 2.89 -24.42 -1.00
N GLU A 182 2.37 -24.90 0.12
CA GLU A 182 1.82 -26.25 0.26
C GLU A 182 0.61 -26.47 -0.65
N ALA A 183 -0.35 -25.52 -0.67
CA ALA A 183 -1.51 -25.57 -1.55
C ALA A 183 -1.14 -25.54 -3.04
N LYS A 184 -0.01 -24.91 -3.39
CA LYS A 184 0.56 -24.91 -4.74
C LYS A 184 1.49 -26.10 -5.01
N ALA A 185 1.56 -27.07 -4.11
CA ALA A 185 2.45 -28.24 -4.21
C ALA A 185 3.91 -27.84 -4.51
N GLY A 186 4.38 -26.77 -3.85
CA GLY A 186 5.73 -26.24 -4.03
C GLY A 186 5.97 -25.45 -5.32
N LYS A 187 4.97 -25.27 -6.19
CA LYS A 187 5.09 -24.57 -7.49
C LYS A 187 5.05 -23.04 -7.36
N GLY A 188 5.71 -22.51 -6.33
CA GLY A 188 5.79 -21.08 -6.03
C GLY A 188 4.89 -20.63 -4.88
N SER A 189 5.07 -19.37 -4.48
CA SER A 189 4.39 -18.73 -3.35
C SER A 189 3.17 -17.93 -3.80
N ALA A 190 2.61 -17.11 -2.89
CA ALA A 190 1.52 -16.18 -3.19
C ALA A 190 1.89 -15.18 -4.29
N THR A 191 1.02 -15.04 -5.30
CA THR A 191 1.23 -14.14 -6.45
C THR A 191 0.15 -13.07 -6.52
N LEU A 192 -1.10 -13.47 -6.74
CA LEU A 192 -2.23 -12.54 -6.89
C LEU A 192 -2.51 -11.72 -5.63
N SER A 193 -2.53 -12.37 -4.46
CA SER A 193 -2.73 -11.68 -3.18
C SER A 193 -1.59 -10.71 -2.87
N MET A 194 -0.35 -11.04 -3.24
CA MET A 194 0.81 -10.15 -3.08
C MET A 194 0.76 -8.95 -4.02
N ALA A 195 0.32 -9.16 -5.27
CA ALA A 195 0.10 -8.06 -6.20
C ALA A 195 -0.98 -7.10 -5.71
N TYR A 196 -2.08 -7.64 -5.16
CA TYR A 196 -3.13 -6.84 -4.54
C TYR A 196 -2.60 -6.06 -3.32
N ALA A 197 -1.87 -6.72 -2.42
CA ALA A 197 -1.23 -6.08 -1.27
C ALA A 197 -0.32 -4.92 -1.67
N GLY A 198 0.59 -5.19 -2.63
CA GLY A 198 1.52 -4.19 -3.15
C GLY A 198 0.79 -3.04 -3.82
N ALA A 199 -0.32 -3.30 -4.50
CA ALA A 199 -1.14 -2.25 -5.12
C ALA A 199 -1.84 -1.36 -4.09
N ILE A 200 -2.37 -1.93 -3.00
CA ILE A 200 -2.98 -1.17 -1.91
C ILE A 200 -1.94 -0.28 -1.22
N PHE A 201 -0.77 -0.83 -0.90
CA PHE A 201 0.30 -0.05 -0.28
C PHE A 201 0.84 1.05 -1.22
N ALA A 202 1.01 0.74 -2.51
CA ALA A 202 1.39 1.75 -3.51
C ALA A 202 0.35 2.86 -3.64
N ASP A 203 -0.95 2.52 -3.62
CA ASP A 203 -2.05 3.49 -3.60
C ASP A 203 -2.00 4.39 -2.36
N ALA A 204 -1.71 3.82 -1.18
CA ALA A 204 -1.51 4.58 0.06
C ALA A 204 -0.33 5.56 -0.06
N CYS A 205 0.82 5.11 -0.58
CA CYS A 205 1.96 5.98 -0.87
C CYS A 205 1.60 7.10 -1.85
N LEU A 206 0.87 6.81 -2.93
CA LEU A 206 0.43 7.81 -3.91
C LEU A 206 -0.54 8.83 -3.29
N LYS A 207 -1.45 8.38 -2.41
CA LYS A 207 -2.35 9.25 -1.65
C LYS A 207 -1.58 10.17 -0.69
N GLY A 208 -0.64 9.62 0.07
CA GLY A 208 0.23 10.40 0.97
C GLY A 208 1.03 11.44 0.18
N LEU A 209 1.62 11.05 -0.95
CA LEU A 209 2.32 11.97 -1.86
C LEU A 209 1.41 13.07 -2.42
N ASN A 210 0.13 12.77 -2.66
CA ASN A 210 -0.89 13.73 -3.10
C ASN A 210 -1.46 14.58 -1.97
N GLY A 211 -0.96 14.41 -0.74
CA GLY A 211 -1.34 15.21 0.42
C GLY A 211 -2.68 14.83 1.03
N VAL A 212 -3.17 13.62 0.79
CA VAL A 212 -4.29 13.06 1.56
C VAL A 212 -3.81 12.94 3.02
N PRO A 213 -4.49 13.58 3.98
CA PRO A 213 -4.12 13.47 5.39
C PRO A 213 -4.45 12.09 5.94
N ASP A 214 -3.83 11.75 7.07
CA ASP A 214 -4.12 10.58 7.88
C ASP A 214 -4.07 9.23 7.14
N VAL A 215 -3.23 9.10 6.10
CA VAL A 215 -2.99 7.80 5.46
C VAL A 215 -2.04 7.01 6.37
N VAL A 216 -2.53 5.94 6.98
CA VAL A 216 -1.76 5.11 7.91
C VAL A 216 -1.69 3.68 7.39
N GLU A 217 -0.48 3.13 7.32
CA GLU A 217 -0.23 1.74 6.90
C GLU A 217 0.79 1.07 7.83
N CYS A 218 0.80 -0.25 7.88
CA CYS A 218 1.90 -0.97 8.54
C CYS A 218 3.05 -1.20 7.56
N SER A 219 4.27 -0.81 7.93
CA SER A 219 5.44 -1.00 7.07
C SER A 219 6.71 -1.30 7.87
N PHE A 220 7.57 -2.16 7.31
CA PHE A 220 8.88 -2.48 7.88
C PHE A 220 9.90 -1.43 7.46
N VAL A 221 10.24 -0.55 8.39
CA VAL A 221 11.07 0.63 8.13
C VAL A 221 12.16 0.76 9.19
N GLN A 222 13.12 1.65 8.95
CA GLN A 222 14.04 2.07 10.00
C GLN A 222 13.22 2.69 11.14
N SER A 223 13.44 2.19 12.36
CA SER A 223 12.58 2.51 13.51
C SER A 223 13.39 2.63 14.79
N ASN A 224 12.85 3.39 15.74
CA ASN A 224 13.34 3.53 17.11
C ASN A 224 12.31 3.05 18.14
N ILE A 225 11.25 2.35 17.69
CA ILE A 225 10.21 1.78 18.57
C ILE A 225 10.78 0.71 19.49
N THR A 226 11.75 -0.06 19.00
CA THR A 226 12.47 -1.09 19.75
C THR A 226 13.97 -0.78 19.70
N GLU A 227 14.77 -1.59 20.38
CA GLU A 227 16.22 -1.54 20.32
C GLU A 227 16.80 -1.97 18.96
N LEU A 228 15.97 -2.54 18.06
CA LEU A 228 16.38 -2.98 16.74
C LEU A 228 16.31 -1.81 15.74
N PRO A 229 17.26 -1.72 14.79
CA PRO A 229 17.29 -0.61 13.84
C PRO A 229 16.16 -0.63 12.81
N PHE A 230 15.48 -1.77 12.64
CA PHE A 230 14.33 -1.92 11.74
C PHE A 230 13.21 -2.67 12.43
N PHE A 231 11.97 -2.23 12.20
CA PHE A 231 10.78 -2.84 12.78
C PHE A 231 9.52 -2.48 11.98
N ALA A 232 8.59 -3.42 11.82
CA ALA A 232 7.29 -3.17 11.23
C ALA A 232 6.35 -2.57 12.27
N SER A 233 5.76 -1.43 11.94
CA SER A 233 4.79 -0.73 12.81
C SER A 233 3.87 0.13 11.95
N LYS A 234 2.85 0.73 12.57
CA LYS A 234 2.03 1.74 11.90
C LYS A 234 2.92 2.93 11.55
N VAL A 235 2.87 3.36 10.30
CA VAL A 235 3.55 4.55 9.80
C VAL A 235 2.51 5.52 9.24
N LEU A 236 2.66 6.78 9.58
CA LEU A 236 1.86 7.86 9.01
C LEU A 236 2.50 8.28 7.68
N LEU A 237 1.74 8.08 6.61
CA LEU A 237 2.07 8.46 5.25
C LEU A 237 1.39 9.80 4.93
N VAL A 238 1.85 10.90 5.53
CA VAL A 238 1.22 12.22 5.35
C VAL A 238 2.20 13.24 4.75
N ARG A 239 1.59 14.34 4.32
CA ARG A 239 2.13 15.47 3.57
C ARG A 239 3.28 16.18 4.31
N LEU A 240 4.54 15.90 3.96
CA LEU A 240 5.51 16.87 3.40
C LEU A 240 6.96 16.36 3.39
N GLY A 241 7.57 16.48 2.20
CA GLY A 241 9.01 16.37 1.98
C GLY A 241 9.33 15.24 1.01
N LYS A 242 10.47 15.33 0.32
CA LYS A 242 10.99 14.33 -0.61
C LYS A 242 11.32 12.96 0.05
N ASN A 243 10.74 12.67 1.22
CA ASN A 243 11.30 11.78 2.24
C ASN A 243 10.38 10.60 2.63
N GLY A 244 9.20 10.44 2.02
CA GLY A 244 8.36 9.26 2.24
C GLY A 244 7.67 9.25 3.60
N VAL A 245 8.09 8.36 4.51
CA VAL A 245 7.50 8.19 5.84
C VAL A 245 7.67 9.48 6.67
N GLU A 246 6.57 10.03 7.16
CA GLU A 246 6.57 11.26 7.97
C GLU A 246 6.79 10.94 9.45
N GLU A 247 6.06 9.95 9.97
CA GLU A 247 6.11 9.56 11.36
C GLU A 247 5.99 8.04 11.51
N VAL A 248 6.79 7.48 12.40
CA VAL A 248 6.70 6.09 12.84
C VAL A 248 5.89 6.07 14.13
N LEU A 249 4.66 5.56 14.06
CA LEU A 249 3.73 5.56 15.20
C LEU A 249 4.09 4.45 16.17
N GLY A 250 4.05 4.76 17.47
CA GLY A 250 4.32 3.78 18.53
C GLY A 250 3.34 2.60 18.53
N LEU A 251 3.70 1.54 19.25
CA LEU A 251 2.92 0.30 19.31
C LEU A 251 1.58 0.44 20.03
N GLY A 252 1.37 1.52 20.79
CA GLY A 252 0.17 1.69 21.60
C GLY A 252 0.08 0.68 22.74
N SER A 253 -1.14 0.40 23.21
CA SER A 253 -1.39 -0.60 24.25
C SER A 253 -1.33 -2.02 23.67
N LEU A 254 -0.62 -2.90 24.37
CA LEU A 254 -0.52 -4.32 24.03
C LEU A 254 -1.16 -5.16 25.14
N SER A 255 -1.86 -6.22 24.76
CA SER A 255 -2.29 -7.30 25.64
C SER A 255 -1.09 -8.12 26.13
N ASP A 256 -1.29 -8.93 27.18
CA ASP A 256 -0.19 -9.76 27.71
C ASP A 256 0.27 -10.84 26.73
N TYR A 257 -0.63 -11.36 25.89
CA TYR A 257 -0.29 -12.26 24.79
C TYR A 257 0.61 -11.56 23.75
N GLU A 258 0.26 -10.34 23.35
CA GLU A 258 1.04 -9.57 22.38
C GLU A 258 2.39 -9.12 22.93
N LYS A 259 2.49 -8.79 24.22
CA LYS A 259 3.78 -8.50 24.87
C LYS A 259 4.71 -9.72 24.85
N GLN A 260 4.20 -10.90 25.20
CA GLN A 260 4.97 -12.14 25.15
C GLN A 260 5.39 -12.47 23.70
N GLY A 261 4.50 -12.26 22.73
CA GLY A 261 4.82 -12.40 21.31
C GLY A 261 5.92 -11.44 20.85
N LEU A 262 5.88 -10.19 21.31
CA LEU A 262 6.90 -9.19 21.02
C LEU A 262 8.27 -9.58 21.62
N GLU A 263 8.30 -10.04 22.86
CA GLU A 263 9.54 -10.52 23.48
C GLU A 263 10.12 -11.72 22.73
N ALA A 264 9.26 -12.65 22.28
CA ALA A 264 9.68 -13.84 21.56
C ALA A 264 10.22 -13.55 20.16
N LEU A 265 9.69 -12.54 19.45
CA LEU A 265 10.11 -12.24 18.08
C LEU A 265 11.41 -11.45 17.96
N LEU A 266 11.75 -10.62 18.95
CA LEU A 266 12.89 -9.70 18.89
C LEU A 266 14.22 -10.43 18.60
N PRO A 267 14.55 -11.58 19.23
CA PRO A 267 15.77 -12.32 18.92
C PRO A 267 15.85 -12.83 17.48
N GLU A 268 14.74 -13.35 16.94
CA GLU A 268 14.69 -13.87 15.56
C GLU A 268 14.80 -12.74 14.54
N LEU A 269 14.11 -11.63 14.80
CA LEU A 269 14.16 -10.44 13.96
C LEU A 269 15.56 -9.82 13.96
N LYS A 270 16.20 -9.72 15.13
CA LYS A 270 17.59 -9.27 15.25
C LYS A 270 18.54 -10.10 14.39
N SER A 271 18.47 -11.42 14.49
CA SER A 271 19.31 -12.32 13.68
C SER A 271 19.11 -12.09 12.18
N SER A 272 17.87 -11.86 11.75
CA SER A 272 17.52 -11.60 10.35
C SER A 272 18.08 -10.26 9.86
N ILE A 273 17.95 -9.21 10.67
CA ILE A 273 18.48 -7.87 10.37
C ILE A 273 20.01 -7.92 10.26
N GLU A 274 20.69 -8.55 11.22
CA GLU A 274 22.15 -8.67 11.22
C GLU A 274 22.67 -9.42 9.99
N LYS A 275 21.99 -10.49 9.57
CA LYS A 275 22.30 -11.21 8.33
C LYS A 275 22.20 -10.30 7.11
N GLY A 276 21.14 -9.49 7.02
CA GLY A 276 20.94 -8.53 5.92
C GLY A 276 22.02 -7.45 5.86
N ILE A 277 22.31 -6.81 7.01
CA ILE A 277 23.36 -5.78 7.11
C ILE A 277 24.73 -6.36 6.76
N LYS A 278 25.03 -7.57 7.26
CA LYS A 278 26.28 -8.25 6.96
C LYS A 278 26.43 -8.52 5.46
N PHE A 279 25.38 -9.02 4.81
CA PHE A 279 25.40 -9.27 3.36
C PHE A 279 25.65 -7.98 2.57
N ALA A 280 24.97 -6.88 2.94
CA ALA A 280 25.11 -5.58 2.28
C ALA A 280 26.51 -4.97 2.46
N ASN A 281 27.17 -5.17 3.60
CA ASN A 281 28.53 -4.67 3.82
C ASN A 281 29.62 -5.52 3.14
N GLN A 282 29.25 -6.68 2.56
CA GLN A 282 30.17 -7.63 1.94
C GLN A 282 30.10 -7.64 0.41
N ASN A 283 29.16 -6.91 -0.19
CA ASN A 283 28.94 -6.81 -1.65
C ASN A 283 28.79 -5.35 -2.06
#